data_AF-A0A443N3Y9-F1
#
_entry.id   AF-A0A443N3Y9-F1
#
_cell.length_a   1.000
_cell.length_b   1.000
_cell.length_c   1.000
_cell.angle_alpha   90.00
_cell.angle_beta   90.00
_cell.angle_gamma   90.00
#
_symmetry.space_group_name_H-M   'P 1'
#
loop_
_entity.id
_entity.type
_entity.pdbx_description
1 polymer ?
#
loop_
_entity_poly.entity_id
_entity_poly.type
_entity_poly.pdbx_seq_one_letter_code
_entity_poly.pdbx_strand_id
1 'polypeptide(L)'
;MPRAAYREVYEGAVYMHQGRTYLVKALDLSTKIAYCQEADLKYYTKTRDYTDIHVIGGDLAYPAKVPEIHHLKTTAQAHNCKVTTNWFGFYRIWRGSNQIFDAVDLSLPKYSYESQAVWIRVPQSIKTAVLLQKLCFRAGLHAASHALLNVVPMYIMCNSSDLGSECANPHDTRYIPERILLYDRHPGGIGISAQVRPLFRELLSTALEILTTCCCSSDAGCPNCIQSLSCGEYNEVLDKNAAIMILKGVIDAETSHFEMESGVL
;
A
#
# COMPACT_ATOMS: atom_id res chain seq x y z
N MET A 1 -15.60 -2.31 -17.01
CA MET A 1 -14.92 -1.03 -17.28
C MET A 1 -13.51 -1.11 -16.70
N PRO A 2 -12.47 -0.59 -17.37
CA PRO A 2 -11.13 -0.57 -16.78
C PRO A 2 -11.11 0.33 -15.52
N ARG A 3 -10.37 -0.10 -14.49
CA ARG A 3 -10.21 0.64 -13.22
C ARG A 3 -9.87 2.13 -13.41
N ALA A 4 -9.08 2.45 -14.44
CA ALA A 4 -8.67 3.81 -14.77
C ALA A 4 -9.87 4.75 -15.03
N ALA A 5 -10.98 4.25 -15.59
CA ALA A 5 -12.14 5.09 -15.87
C ALA A 5 -12.77 5.66 -14.59
N TYR A 6 -12.80 4.88 -13.51
CA TYR A 6 -13.33 5.32 -12.22
C TYR A 6 -12.42 6.33 -11.52
N ARG A 7 -11.16 6.45 -11.97
CA ARG A 7 -10.19 7.41 -11.46
C ARG A 7 -10.15 8.71 -12.25
N GLU A 8 -10.46 8.67 -13.55
CA GLU A 8 -10.21 9.81 -14.44
C GLU A 8 -11.47 10.40 -15.09
N VAL A 9 -12.51 9.59 -15.31
CA VAL A 9 -13.69 9.99 -16.09
C VAL A 9 -15.02 9.62 -15.42
N TYR A 10 -15.09 9.78 -14.11
CA TYR A 10 -16.31 9.66 -13.33
C TYR A 10 -17.21 10.89 -13.47
N GLU A 11 -18.49 10.77 -13.12
CA GLU A 11 -19.42 11.91 -13.15
C GLU A 11 -18.93 13.05 -12.24
N GLY A 12 -18.77 14.24 -12.81
CA GLY A 12 -18.20 15.41 -12.13
C GLY A 12 -16.67 15.52 -12.22
N ALA A 13 -15.98 14.56 -12.84
CA ALA A 13 -14.54 14.63 -13.05
C ALA A 13 -14.15 15.75 -14.03
N VAL A 14 -13.02 16.37 -13.74
CA VAL A 14 -12.33 17.29 -14.64
C VAL A 14 -11.24 16.52 -15.38
N TYR A 15 -11.54 16.14 -16.61
CA TYR A 15 -10.65 15.39 -17.49
C TYR A 15 -9.81 16.33 -18.35
N MET A 16 -8.51 16.10 -18.43
CA MET A 16 -7.58 16.90 -19.23
C MET A 16 -7.12 16.08 -20.44
N HIS A 17 -7.31 16.63 -21.65
CA HIS A 17 -6.86 16.01 -22.87
C HIS A 17 -6.18 17.04 -23.78
N GLN A 18 -4.88 16.85 -24.03
CA GLN A 18 -4.05 17.72 -24.88
C GLN A 18 -4.15 19.21 -24.51
N GLY A 19 -4.12 19.53 -23.21
CA GLY A 19 -4.19 20.90 -22.71
C GLY A 19 -5.61 21.49 -22.63
N ARG A 20 -6.62 20.78 -23.14
CA ARG A 20 -8.03 21.18 -23.01
C ARG A 20 -8.69 20.45 -21.84
N THR A 21 -9.54 21.18 -21.13
CA THR A 21 -10.24 20.68 -19.95
C THR A 21 -11.68 20.35 -20.31
N TYR A 22 -12.14 19.18 -19.86
CA TYR A 22 -13.49 18.69 -20.07
C TYR A 22 -14.12 18.31 -18.74
N LEU A 23 -15.35 18.75 -18.51
CA LEU A 23 -16.16 18.29 -17.40
C LEU A 23 -16.96 17.06 -17.83
N VAL A 24 -16.78 15.96 -17.12
CA VAL A 24 -17.56 14.74 -17.33
C VAL A 24 -18.96 14.94 -16.74
N LYS A 25 -19.97 14.91 -17.61
CA LYS A 25 -21.38 15.10 -17.27
C LYS A 25 -22.09 13.80 -16.90
N ALA A 26 -21.69 12.68 -17.50
CA ALA A 26 -22.24 11.37 -17.21
C ALA A 26 -21.24 10.28 -17.60
N LEU A 27 -21.24 9.18 -16.86
CA LEU A 27 -20.49 7.97 -17.18
C LEU A 27 -21.45 6.79 -17.33
N ASP A 28 -21.67 6.33 -18.57
CA ASP A 28 -22.43 5.12 -18.83
C ASP A 28 -21.51 3.90 -18.75
N LEU A 29 -21.70 3.12 -17.69
CA LEU A 29 -20.93 1.92 -17.40
C LEU A 29 -21.23 0.76 -18.35
N SER A 30 -22.43 0.72 -18.93
CA SER A 30 -22.90 -0.35 -19.80
C SER A 30 -22.29 -0.22 -21.20
N THR A 31 -22.39 0.97 -21.78
CA THR A 31 -21.84 1.30 -23.11
C THR A 31 -20.35 1.66 -23.04
N LYS A 32 -19.84 1.91 -21.84
CA LYS A 32 -18.47 2.34 -21.56
C LYS A 32 -18.17 3.73 -22.15
N ILE A 33 -19.14 4.64 -22.12
CA ILE A 33 -19.04 5.99 -22.70
C ILE A 33 -19.07 7.03 -21.57
N ALA A 34 -18.10 7.95 -21.58
CA ALA A 34 -18.13 9.15 -20.76
C ALA A 34 -18.57 10.34 -21.62
N TYR A 35 -19.65 11.01 -21.23
CA TYR A 35 -20.15 12.20 -21.90
C TYR A 35 -19.49 13.43 -21.29
N CYS A 36 -18.73 14.15 -22.10
CA CYS A 36 -17.87 15.23 -21.66
C CYS A 36 -18.25 16.54 -22.35
N GLN A 37 -18.12 17.65 -21.63
CA GLN A 37 -18.29 18.99 -22.18
C GLN A 37 -16.99 19.78 -21.96
N GLU A 38 -16.47 20.40 -23.00
CA GLU A 38 -15.32 21.32 -22.87
C GLU A 38 -15.68 22.46 -21.91
N ALA A 39 -14.80 22.73 -20.95
CA ALA A 39 -15.04 23.72 -19.89
C ALA A 39 -13.71 24.34 -19.42
N ASP A 40 -13.67 25.66 -19.33
CA ASP A 40 -12.56 26.38 -18.69
C ASP A 40 -12.78 26.44 -17.17
N LEU A 41 -12.09 25.54 -16.45
CA LEU A 41 -12.25 25.36 -15.01
C LEU A 41 -10.95 25.72 -14.27
N LYS A 42 -11.07 26.61 -13.27
CA LYS A 42 -9.97 27.01 -12.38
C LYS A 42 -9.56 25.93 -11.36
N TYR A 43 -10.21 24.76 -11.40
CA TYR A 43 -9.95 23.64 -10.51
C TYR A 43 -9.72 22.34 -11.28
N TYR A 44 -9.21 21.34 -10.57
CA TYR A 44 -9.16 19.94 -11.02
C TYR A 44 -9.83 19.04 -9.96
N THR A 45 -10.02 17.77 -10.29
CA THR A 45 -10.64 16.80 -9.39
C THR A 45 -9.71 15.65 -9.06
N LYS A 46 -9.76 15.17 -7.82
CA LYS A 46 -9.04 13.98 -7.33
C LYS A 46 -10.04 13.03 -6.68
N THR A 47 -10.03 11.75 -7.03
CA THR A 47 -10.94 10.78 -6.41
C THR A 47 -10.69 10.65 -4.92
N ARG A 48 -11.76 10.34 -4.19
CA ARG A 48 -11.75 9.83 -2.83
C ARG A 48 -12.03 8.34 -2.94
N ASP A 49 -10.97 7.55 -2.80
CA ASP A 49 -11.03 6.10 -2.86
C ASP A 49 -10.11 5.46 -1.82
N TYR A 50 -10.35 4.19 -1.56
CA TYR A 50 -9.46 3.36 -0.77
C TYR A 50 -9.41 1.95 -1.35
N THR A 51 -8.30 1.25 -1.11
CA THR A 51 -8.12 -0.13 -1.51
C THR A 51 -7.87 -1.00 -0.29
N ASP A 52 -8.72 -2.00 -0.09
CA ASP A 52 -8.59 -3.00 0.98
C ASP A 52 -8.03 -4.31 0.42
N ILE A 53 -7.14 -4.93 1.19
CA ILE A 53 -6.56 -6.24 0.87
C ILE A 53 -7.04 -7.24 1.93
N HIS A 54 -8.04 -8.03 1.58
CA HIS A 54 -8.54 -9.08 2.47
C HIS A 54 -7.78 -10.37 2.23
N VAL A 55 -6.95 -10.80 3.19
CA VAL A 55 -6.17 -12.04 3.08
C VAL A 55 -7.04 -13.22 3.50
N ILE A 56 -7.25 -14.17 2.59
CA ILE A 56 -8.11 -15.33 2.80
C ILE A 56 -7.37 -16.35 3.67
N GLY A 57 -8.00 -16.80 4.76
CA GLY A 57 -7.42 -17.78 5.69
C GLY A 57 -6.44 -17.20 6.73
N GLY A 58 -6.24 -15.87 6.77
CA GLY A 58 -5.37 -15.20 7.74
C GLY A 58 -5.91 -15.16 9.18
N ASP A 59 -7.22 -15.38 9.36
CA ASP A 59 -7.94 -15.35 10.64
C ASP A 59 -8.02 -16.72 11.35
N LEU A 60 -7.29 -17.72 10.87
CA LEU A 60 -7.27 -19.00 11.55
C LEU A 60 -6.58 -18.85 12.92
N ALA A 61 -7.37 -18.95 14.00
CA ALA A 61 -6.94 -18.97 15.40
C ALA A 61 -5.87 -20.05 15.69
N TYR A 62 -5.78 -21.02 14.80
CA TYR A 62 -4.69 -21.99 14.71
C TYR A 62 -4.13 -21.87 13.30
N PRO A 63 -2.88 -21.42 13.09
CA PRO A 63 -2.30 -21.47 11.76
C PRO A 63 -2.47 -22.91 11.24
N ALA A 64 -3.21 -23.09 10.14
CA ALA A 64 -3.19 -24.36 9.44
C ALA A 64 -1.72 -24.65 9.19
N LYS A 65 -1.21 -25.78 9.70
CA LYS A 65 0.17 -26.20 9.50
C LYS A 65 0.50 -26.04 8.01
N VAL A 66 1.17 -24.94 7.68
CA VAL A 66 1.81 -24.80 6.38
C VAL A 66 2.78 -25.98 6.32
N PRO A 67 2.84 -26.76 5.24
CA PRO A 67 3.80 -27.84 5.15
C PRO A 67 5.16 -27.27 5.55
N GLU A 68 5.72 -27.79 6.65
CA GLU A 68 6.98 -27.37 7.20
C GLU A 68 8.03 -27.53 6.11
N ILE A 69 8.28 -26.47 5.36
CA ILE A 69 9.53 -26.37 4.64
C ILE A 69 10.50 -26.00 5.76
N HIS A 70 11.13 -27.02 6.36
CA HIS A 70 12.07 -26.98 7.49
C HIS A 70 13.32 -26.08 7.26
N HIS A 71 13.27 -25.17 6.28
CA HIS A 71 14.34 -24.28 5.87
C HIS A 71 13.92 -22.81 5.78
N LEU A 72 12.63 -22.45 5.94
CA LEU A 72 12.26 -21.04 5.98
C LEU A 72 12.63 -20.42 7.33
N LYS A 73 13.50 -19.41 7.29
CA LYS A 73 13.88 -18.59 8.46
C LYS A 73 12.99 -17.34 8.58
N THR A 74 11.68 -17.51 8.36
CA THR A 74 10.72 -16.40 8.51
C THR A 74 9.32 -16.86 8.91
N THR A 75 8.62 -16.06 9.74
CA THR A 75 7.18 -16.26 10.06
C THR A 75 6.25 -15.62 9.04
N ALA A 76 6.79 -14.98 7.99
CA ALA A 76 5.99 -14.40 6.92
C ALA A 76 5.12 -15.46 6.23
N GLN A 77 3.87 -15.10 5.96
CA GLN A 77 2.89 -15.96 5.32
C GLN A 77 2.58 -15.46 3.91
N ALA A 78 2.31 -16.37 2.99
CA ALA A 78 1.76 -16.05 1.68
C ALA A 78 0.46 -16.79 1.46
N HIS A 79 -0.60 -16.06 1.15
CA HIS A 79 -1.96 -16.56 1.01
C HIS A 79 -2.66 -15.86 -0.15
N ASN A 80 -3.76 -16.45 -0.62
CA ASN A 80 -4.66 -15.77 -1.54
C ASN A 80 -5.28 -14.56 -0.85
N CYS A 81 -5.56 -13.51 -1.62
CA CYS A 81 -6.20 -12.30 -1.13
C CYS A 81 -7.21 -11.77 -2.13
N LYS A 82 -8.19 -11.03 -1.62
CA LYS A 82 -9.12 -10.24 -2.42
C LYS A 82 -8.77 -8.77 -2.30
N VAL A 83 -8.40 -8.15 -3.41
CA VAL A 83 -8.13 -6.71 -3.50
C VAL A 83 -9.41 -6.01 -3.92
N THR A 84 -9.86 -5.02 -3.14
CA THR A 84 -11.11 -4.29 -3.42
C THR A 84 -10.88 -2.79 -3.34
N THR A 85 -11.08 -2.08 -4.44
CA THR A 85 -11.07 -0.61 -4.48
C THR A 85 -12.50 -0.08 -4.43
N ASN A 86 -12.75 0.90 -3.56
CA ASN A 86 -14.03 1.57 -3.39
C ASN A 86 -13.85 3.07 -3.66
N TRP A 87 -14.68 3.63 -4.54
CA TRP A 87 -14.74 5.08 -4.78
C TRP A 87 -16.01 5.62 -4.14
N PHE A 88 -15.85 6.59 -3.24
CA PHE A 88 -16.95 7.14 -2.43
C PHE A 88 -17.12 8.65 -2.61
N GLY A 89 -16.27 9.28 -3.44
CA GLY A 89 -16.35 10.71 -3.69
C GLY A 89 -15.20 11.23 -4.55
N PHE A 90 -15.11 12.56 -4.62
CA PHE A 90 -13.95 13.26 -5.14
C PHE A 90 -13.81 14.64 -4.47
N TYR A 91 -12.60 15.19 -4.52
CA TYR A 91 -12.32 16.56 -4.14
C TYR A 91 -12.30 17.46 -5.37
N ARG A 92 -12.75 18.70 -5.23
CA ARG A 92 -12.41 19.78 -6.16
C ARG A 92 -11.30 20.62 -5.54
N ILE A 93 -10.25 20.83 -6.32
CA ILE A 93 -9.00 21.41 -5.85
C ILE A 93 -8.63 22.59 -6.75
N TRP A 94 -8.42 23.77 -6.15
CA TRP A 94 -8.00 24.94 -6.90
C TRP A 94 -6.64 24.71 -7.55
N ARG A 95 -6.52 25.01 -8.85
CA ARG A 95 -5.25 24.85 -9.58
C ARG A 95 -4.14 25.76 -9.05
N GLY A 96 -4.50 26.96 -8.59
CA GLY A 96 -3.52 27.96 -8.13
C GLY A 96 -2.93 27.66 -6.75
N SER A 97 -3.75 27.19 -5.82
CA SER A 97 -3.34 26.99 -4.42
C SER A 97 -3.19 25.52 -4.00
N ASN A 98 -3.63 24.57 -4.84
CA ASN A 98 -3.77 23.16 -4.48
C ASN A 98 -4.63 22.91 -3.21
N GLN A 99 -5.47 23.87 -2.84
CA GLN A 99 -6.38 23.71 -1.71
C GLN A 99 -7.67 23.05 -2.16
N ILE A 100 -8.09 22.03 -1.41
CA ILE A 100 -9.42 21.44 -1.50
C ILE A 100 -10.43 22.51 -1.07
N PHE A 101 -11.40 22.82 -1.92
CA PHE A 101 -12.47 23.76 -1.60
C PHE A 101 -13.85 23.11 -1.56
N ASP A 102 -13.96 21.89 -2.06
CA ASP A 102 -15.21 21.15 -2.11
C ASP A 102 -14.93 19.64 -2.06
N ALA A 103 -15.82 18.91 -1.40
CA ALA A 103 -15.79 17.46 -1.31
C ALA A 103 -17.17 16.94 -1.70
N VAL A 104 -17.22 16.20 -2.80
CA VAL A 104 -18.47 15.70 -3.37
C VAL A 104 -18.52 14.20 -3.15
N ASP A 105 -19.67 13.70 -2.69
CA ASP A 105 -19.91 12.26 -2.57
C ASP A 105 -20.29 11.68 -3.93
N LEU A 106 -19.80 10.48 -4.21
CA LEU A 106 -19.98 9.79 -5.46
C LEU A 106 -20.01 8.29 -5.18
N SER A 107 -20.99 7.58 -5.74
CA SER A 107 -21.05 6.13 -5.62
C SER A 107 -20.73 5.49 -6.97
N LEU A 108 -19.52 4.94 -7.09
CA LEU A 108 -19.15 4.10 -8.24
C LEU A 108 -19.14 2.62 -7.83
N PRO A 109 -19.31 1.69 -8.78
CA PRO A 109 -19.16 0.28 -8.50
C PRO A 109 -17.78 -0.04 -7.92
N LYS A 110 -17.75 -0.97 -6.97
CA LYS A 110 -16.51 -1.53 -6.45
C LYS A 110 -15.77 -2.28 -7.55
N TYR A 111 -14.45 -2.19 -7.54
CA TYR A 111 -13.59 -3.00 -8.40
C TYR A 111 -12.85 -4.00 -7.52
N SER A 112 -13.07 -5.29 -7.73
CA SER A 112 -12.43 -6.34 -6.95
C SER A 112 -11.85 -7.44 -7.82
N TYR A 113 -10.72 -7.99 -7.40
CA TYR A 113 -10.09 -9.16 -8.03
C TYR A 113 -9.39 -10.02 -6.97
N GLU A 114 -9.32 -11.32 -7.23
CA GLU A 114 -8.52 -12.26 -6.44
C GLU A 114 -7.06 -12.18 -6.87
N SER A 115 -6.14 -12.34 -5.91
CA SER A 115 -4.69 -12.29 -6.11
C SER A 115 -3.97 -13.06 -5.00
N GLN A 116 -2.66 -12.85 -4.86
CA GLN A 116 -1.83 -13.38 -3.78
C GLN A 116 -1.19 -12.23 -3.00
N ALA A 117 -1.04 -12.42 -1.69
CA ALA A 117 -0.35 -11.50 -0.81
C ALA A 117 0.65 -12.23 0.08
N VAL A 118 1.74 -11.54 0.40
CA VAL A 118 2.74 -11.96 1.37
C VAL A 118 2.81 -10.92 2.48
N TRP A 119 2.85 -11.37 3.72
CA TRP A 119 2.74 -10.46 4.86
C TRP A 119 3.38 -11.04 6.11
N ILE A 120 3.75 -10.15 7.02
CA ILE A 120 4.21 -10.48 8.37
C ILE A 120 3.49 -9.61 9.39
N ARG A 121 3.12 -10.20 10.54
CA ARG A 121 2.51 -9.44 11.64
C ARG A 121 3.55 -8.53 12.27
N VAL A 122 3.11 -7.34 12.66
CA VAL A 122 3.91 -6.45 13.51
C VAL A 122 3.45 -6.67 14.95
N PRO A 123 4.31 -7.19 15.85
CA PRO A 123 3.98 -7.34 17.26
C PRO A 123 3.44 -6.06 17.91
N GLN A 124 2.41 -6.22 18.75
CA GLN A 124 1.78 -5.12 19.50
C GLN A 124 2.79 -4.36 20.39
N SER A 125 3.82 -5.04 20.90
CA SER A 125 4.91 -4.42 21.67
C SER A 125 5.66 -3.35 20.86
N ILE A 126 5.87 -3.59 19.56
CA ILE A 126 6.54 -2.64 18.65
C ILE A 126 5.63 -1.44 18.41
N LYS A 127 4.33 -1.66 18.16
CA LYS A 127 3.36 -0.57 18.03
C LYS A 127 3.37 0.33 19.26
N THR A 128 3.33 -0.27 20.45
CA THR A 128 3.42 0.48 21.72
C THR A 128 4.73 1.26 21.81
N ALA A 129 5.86 0.66 21.46
CA ALA A 129 7.17 1.34 21.49
C ALA A 129 7.24 2.54 20.54
N VAL A 130 6.70 2.44 19.33
CA VAL A 130 6.63 3.55 18.36
C VAL A 130 5.77 4.69 18.90
N LEU A 131 4.61 4.37 19.48
CA LEU A 131 3.71 5.38 20.06
C LEU A 131 4.32 6.07 21.28
N LEU A 132 5.09 5.36 22.11
CA LEU A 132 5.82 5.94 23.24
C LEU A 132 6.87 6.96 22.80
N GLN A 133 7.45 6.80 21.61
CA GLN A 133 8.36 7.78 20.99
C GLN A 133 7.63 8.94 20.31
N LYS A 134 6.29 9.03 20.44
CA LYS A 134 5.43 10.03 19.79
C LYS A 134 5.51 10.00 18.26
N LEU A 135 5.88 8.86 17.68
CA LEU A 135 5.93 8.65 16.24
C LEU A 135 4.61 8.08 15.72
N CYS A 136 4.33 8.29 14.43
CA CYS A 136 3.08 7.83 13.83
C CYS A 136 3.23 6.38 13.34
N PHE A 137 2.68 5.41 14.09
CA PHE A 137 2.76 3.99 13.72
C PHE A 137 2.22 3.70 12.32
N ARG A 138 1.09 4.31 11.93
CA ARG A 138 0.48 4.11 10.61
C ARG A 138 1.35 4.65 9.48
N ALA A 139 2.00 5.80 9.68
CA ALA A 139 2.95 6.36 8.72
C ALA A 139 4.23 5.53 8.63
N GLY A 140 4.69 4.98 9.76
CA GLY A 140 5.81 4.04 9.82
C GLY A 140 5.53 2.73 9.09
N LEU A 141 4.33 2.16 9.25
CA LEU A 141 3.94 0.91 8.58
C LEU A 141 3.86 1.09 7.05
N HIS A 142 3.30 2.22 6.62
CA HIS A 142 3.26 2.61 5.21
C HIS A 142 4.68 2.78 4.64
N ALA A 143 5.54 3.51 5.35
CA ALA A 143 6.94 3.72 4.96
C ALA A 143 7.76 2.42 4.96
N ALA A 144 7.56 1.53 5.94
CA ALA A 144 8.19 0.21 5.99
C ALA A 144 7.76 -0.66 4.80
N SER A 145 6.49 -0.59 4.41
CA SER A 145 5.97 -1.32 3.24
C SER A 145 6.56 -0.79 1.93
N HIS A 146 6.75 0.53 1.80
CA HIS A 146 7.46 1.12 0.66
C HIS A 146 8.93 0.70 0.61
N ALA A 147 9.63 0.75 1.75
CA ALA A 147 11.02 0.31 1.82
C ALA A 147 11.16 -1.14 1.37
N LEU A 148 10.27 -2.02 1.86
CA LEU A 148 10.22 -3.42 1.45
C LEU A 148 9.92 -3.56 -0.04
N LEU A 149 8.91 -2.85 -0.55
CA LEU A 149 8.54 -2.87 -1.98
C LEU A 149 9.70 -2.45 -2.89
N ASN A 150 10.48 -1.44 -2.47
CA ASN A 150 11.62 -0.91 -3.23
C ASN A 150 12.81 -1.87 -3.31
N VAL A 151 12.97 -2.79 -2.34
CA VAL A 151 14.06 -3.78 -2.35
C VAL A 151 13.73 -5.06 -3.10
N VAL A 152 12.45 -5.40 -3.29
CA VAL A 152 12.06 -6.65 -3.98
C VAL A 152 12.74 -6.82 -5.35
N PRO A 153 12.80 -5.80 -6.23
CA PRO A 153 13.43 -5.94 -7.55
C PRO A 153 14.93 -6.27 -7.52
N MET A 154 15.60 -6.11 -6.37
CA MET A 154 17.02 -6.50 -6.21
C MET A 154 17.20 -8.02 -6.06
N TYR A 155 16.14 -8.74 -5.68
CA TYR A 155 16.15 -10.18 -5.39
C TYR A 155 15.33 -10.99 -6.40
N ILE A 156 14.26 -10.40 -6.92
CA ILE A 156 13.30 -11.06 -7.81
C ILE A 156 13.15 -10.20 -9.06
N MET A 157 13.19 -10.83 -10.23
CA MET A 157 12.99 -10.14 -11.51
C MET A 157 11.52 -9.70 -11.64
N CYS A 158 11.22 -8.46 -11.26
CA CYS A 158 9.89 -7.87 -11.38
C CYS A 158 9.97 -6.34 -11.60
N ASN A 159 8.87 -5.74 -12.06
CA ASN A 159 8.73 -4.29 -12.09
C ASN A 159 8.12 -3.77 -10.79
N SER A 160 8.38 -2.49 -10.46
CA SER A 160 7.77 -1.81 -9.31
C SER A 160 6.24 -1.67 -9.40
N SER A 161 5.66 -1.91 -10.57
CA SER A 161 4.22 -1.94 -10.81
C SER A 161 3.58 -3.30 -10.53
N ASP A 162 4.37 -4.37 -10.46
CA ASP A 162 3.87 -5.75 -10.33
C ASP A 162 3.40 -6.08 -8.91
N LEU A 163 3.92 -5.35 -7.93
CA LEU A 163 3.54 -5.45 -6.52
C LEU A 163 2.92 -4.15 -6.02
N GLY A 164 2.06 -4.27 -5.01
CA GLY A 164 1.50 -3.16 -4.26
C GLY A 164 1.61 -3.41 -2.77
N SER A 165 1.46 -2.33 -2.00
CA SER A 165 1.38 -2.36 -0.53
C SER A 165 0.07 -1.74 -0.04
N GLU A 166 -0.24 -1.97 1.24
CA GLU A 166 -1.25 -1.19 1.97
C GLU A 166 -0.71 0.23 2.22
N CYS A 167 -1.37 1.24 1.64
CA CYS A 167 -0.95 2.64 1.74
C CYS A 167 -1.89 3.41 2.67
N ALA A 168 -1.32 4.23 3.56
CA ALA A 168 -2.09 5.05 4.48
C ALA A 168 -2.55 6.35 3.82
N ASN A 169 -3.87 6.60 3.84
CA ASN A 169 -4.49 7.85 3.42
C ASN A 169 -4.75 8.76 4.64
N PRO A 170 -4.40 10.06 4.63
CA PRO A 170 -4.55 10.94 5.80
C PRO A 170 -6.00 11.19 6.23
N HIS A 171 -6.95 11.00 5.33
CA HIS A 171 -8.39 11.19 5.57
C HIS A 171 -9.12 9.87 5.89
N ASP A 172 -8.40 8.75 5.89
CA ASP A 172 -8.97 7.45 6.20
C ASP A 172 -8.76 7.09 7.68
N THR A 173 -9.87 6.92 8.39
CA THR A 173 -9.93 6.61 9.83
C THR A 173 -10.25 5.15 10.12
N ARG A 174 -10.38 4.31 9.09
CA ARG A 174 -10.72 2.90 9.24
C ARG A 174 -9.58 2.15 9.93
N TYR A 175 -9.94 1.04 10.56
CA TYR A 175 -8.97 0.11 11.13
C TYR A 175 -8.12 -0.52 10.01
N ILE A 176 -6.80 -0.53 10.18
CA ILE A 176 -5.85 -1.21 9.30
C ILE A 176 -5.14 -2.29 10.12
N PRO A 177 -5.04 -3.53 9.62
CA PRO A 177 -4.31 -4.60 10.29
C PRO A 177 -2.83 -4.23 10.54
N GLU A 178 -2.30 -4.66 11.68
CA GLU A 178 -0.92 -4.38 12.09
C GLU A 178 0.04 -5.37 11.42
N ARG A 179 0.28 -5.17 10.13
CA ARG A 179 1.12 -6.04 9.31
C ARG A 179 1.85 -5.27 8.23
N ILE A 180 3.03 -5.74 7.85
CA ILE A 180 3.67 -5.32 6.60
C ILE A 180 3.17 -6.29 5.53
N LEU A 181 2.54 -5.79 4.47
CA LEU A 181 1.93 -6.59 3.42
C LEU A 181 2.31 -6.09 2.03
N LEU A 182 2.70 -7.03 1.17
CA LEU A 182 2.80 -6.86 -0.27
C LEU A 182 1.81 -7.78 -0.97
N TYR A 183 1.28 -7.38 -2.12
CA TYR A 183 0.40 -8.20 -2.94
C TYR A 183 0.66 -8.02 -4.43
N ASP A 184 0.37 -9.06 -5.21
CA ASP A 184 0.47 -9.04 -6.65
C ASP A 184 -0.62 -8.13 -7.24
N ARG A 185 -0.25 -7.11 -8.03
CA ARG A 185 -1.16 -6.13 -8.62
C ARG A 185 -1.90 -6.63 -9.88
N HIS A 186 -1.97 -7.94 -10.06
CA HIS A 186 -2.57 -8.59 -11.23
C HIS A 186 -3.68 -9.56 -10.82
N PRO A 187 -4.84 -9.55 -11.51
CA PRO A 187 -5.89 -10.56 -11.30
C PRO A 187 -5.35 -12.00 -11.43
N GLY A 188 -5.66 -12.83 -10.44
CA GLY A 188 -5.16 -14.20 -10.30
C GLY A 188 -3.82 -14.33 -9.57
N GLY A 189 -3.08 -13.23 -9.39
CA GLY A 189 -1.71 -13.26 -8.92
C GLY A 189 -0.73 -13.72 -10.00
N ILE A 190 0.53 -13.30 -9.89
CA ILE A 190 1.62 -13.67 -10.81
C ILE A 190 2.74 -14.43 -10.08
N GLY A 191 2.56 -14.73 -8.79
CA GLY A 191 3.44 -15.58 -8.00
C GLY A 191 4.65 -14.86 -7.43
N ILE A 192 4.72 -13.53 -7.51
CA ILE A 192 5.82 -12.77 -6.89
C ILE A 192 5.69 -12.83 -5.38
N SER A 193 4.50 -12.63 -4.82
CA SER A 193 4.25 -12.75 -3.38
C SER A 193 4.72 -14.09 -2.81
N ALA A 194 4.50 -15.19 -3.55
CA ALA A 194 4.98 -16.52 -3.16
C ALA A 194 6.52 -16.64 -3.18
N GLN A 195 7.19 -16.01 -4.14
CA GLN A 195 8.66 -15.96 -4.24
C GLN A 195 9.29 -15.04 -3.19
N VAL A 196 8.61 -13.95 -2.81
CA VAL A 196 9.05 -13.03 -1.75
C VAL A 196 9.03 -13.71 -0.39
N ARG A 197 8.06 -14.61 -0.12
CA ARG A 197 7.90 -15.27 1.19
C ARG A 197 9.20 -15.87 1.76
N PRO A 198 9.94 -16.76 1.08
CA PRO A 198 11.17 -17.34 1.64
C PRO A 198 12.27 -16.30 1.91
N LEU A 199 12.25 -15.15 1.23
CA LEU A 199 13.26 -14.09 1.33
C LEU A 199 12.82 -12.95 2.27
N PHE A 200 11.64 -13.04 2.88
CA PHE A 200 11.00 -11.90 3.55
C PHE A 200 11.90 -11.28 4.62
N ARG A 201 12.52 -12.09 5.47
CA ARG A 201 13.45 -11.61 6.51
C ARG A 201 14.68 -10.92 5.92
N GLU A 202 15.24 -11.44 4.84
CA GLU A 202 16.40 -10.83 4.17
C GLU A 202 16.03 -9.49 3.56
N LEU A 203 14.88 -9.43 2.88
CA LEU A 203 14.34 -8.19 2.33
C LEU A 203 14.07 -7.14 3.42
N LEU A 204 13.56 -7.53 4.59
CA LEU A 204 13.39 -6.61 5.72
C LEU A 204 14.74 -6.04 6.20
N SER A 205 15.78 -6.89 6.30
CA SER A 205 17.13 -6.45 6.69
C SER A 205 17.71 -5.46 5.68
N THR A 206 17.60 -5.74 4.38
CA THR A 206 18.06 -4.84 3.32
C THR A 206 17.28 -3.52 3.32
N ALA A 207 15.97 -3.57 3.52
CA ALA A 207 15.15 -2.37 3.68
C ALA A 207 15.60 -1.53 4.89
N LEU A 208 15.88 -2.16 6.03
CA LEU A 208 16.41 -1.48 7.23
C LEU A 208 17.78 -0.85 6.96
N GLU A 209 18.66 -1.53 6.24
CA GLU A 209 19.97 -1.00 5.87
C GLU A 209 19.85 0.26 5.00
N ILE A 210 18.98 0.25 3.98
CA ILE A 210 18.72 1.45 3.16
C ILE A 210 18.21 2.60 4.02
N LEU A 211 17.29 2.33 4.94
CA LEU A 211 16.71 3.39 5.78
C LEU A 211 17.73 3.98 6.75
N THR A 212 18.61 3.16 7.33
CA THR A 212 19.62 3.61 8.30
C THR A 212 20.83 4.28 7.64
N THR A 213 21.16 3.92 6.40
CA THR A 213 22.29 4.52 5.65
C THR A 213 21.89 5.74 4.84
N CYS A 214 20.60 5.92 4.52
CA CYS A 214 20.13 7.08 3.76
C CYS A 214 20.26 8.39 4.56
N CYS A 215 21.00 9.37 4.02
CA CYS A 215 21.25 10.67 4.66
C CYS A 215 20.13 11.72 4.47
N CYS A 216 18.93 11.33 4.03
CA CYS A 216 17.83 12.30 3.87
C CYS A 216 17.39 12.89 5.23
N SER A 217 17.21 14.20 5.28
CA SER A 217 16.82 14.91 6.52
C SER A 217 15.31 14.95 6.77
N SER A 218 14.49 14.55 5.79
CA SER A 218 13.03 14.57 5.92
C SER A 218 12.51 13.31 6.61
N ASP A 219 11.59 13.48 7.55
CA ASP A 219 10.85 12.37 8.17
C ASP A 219 9.97 11.63 7.15
N ALA A 220 9.48 12.32 6.11
CA ALA A 220 8.78 11.70 4.99
C ALA A 220 9.73 11.00 4.00
N GLY A 221 11.03 11.01 4.29
CA GLY A 221 12.08 10.38 3.52
C GLY A 221 12.25 10.95 2.12
N CYS A 222 12.80 10.13 1.22
CA CYS A 222 13.05 10.48 -0.18
C CYS A 222 12.82 9.27 -1.11
N PRO A 223 12.86 9.47 -2.44
CA PRO A 223 12.71 8.40 -3.43
C PRO A 223 13.72 7.25 -3.30
N ASN A 224 14.86 7.49 -2.64
CA ASN A 224 15.90 6.47 -2.44
C ASN A 224 15.68 5.61 -1.18
N CYS A 225 14.69 5.91 -0.34
CA CYS A 225 14.41 5.14 0.88
C CYS A 225 12.95 4.70 1.00
N ILE A 226 12.04 5.59 1.41
CA ILE A 226 10.67 5.23 1.79
C ILE A 226 9.58 5.82 0.88
N GLN A 227 9.93 6.64 -0.11
CA GLN A 227 8.94 7.08 -1.10
C GLN A 227 8.81 6.05 -2.22
N SER A 228 7.58 5.81 -2.67
CA SER A 228 7.28 4.96 -3.82
C SER A 228 6.60 5.77 -4.91
N LEU A 229 7.07 5.60 -6.15
CA LEU A 229 6.45 6.19 -7.34
C LEU A 229 5.08 5.56 -7.65
N SER A 230 4.80 4.38 -7.09
CA SER A 230 3.56 3.63 -7.30
C SER A 230 2.59 3.72 -6.11
N CYS A 231 2.87 4.64 -5.16
CA CYS A 231 1.99 4.95 -4.03
C CYS A 231 0.72 5.67 -4.51
N GLY A 232 -0.44 5.06 -4.29
CA GLY A 232 -1.74 5.66 -4.62
C GLY A 232 -2.09 6.88 -3.78
N GLU A 233 -1.46 6.99 -2.61
CA GLU A 233 -1.66 8.06 -1.61
C GLU A 233 -0.61 9.16 -1.70
N TYR A 234 0.13 9.23 -2.82
CA TYR A 234 1.08 10.31 -3.14
C TYR A 234 2.15 10.54 -2.07
N ASN A 235 2.51 9.49 -1.32
CA ASN A 235 3.50 9.57 -0.24
C ASN A 235 3.15 10.57 0.88
N GLU A 236 1.85 10.90 1.07
CA GLU A 236 1.41 11.94 2.02
C GLU A 236 1.57 11.52 3.50
N VAL A 237 1.52 10.21 3.80
CA VAL A 237 1.57 9.69 5.18
C VAL A 237 2.76 8.74 5.35
N LEU A 238 3.93 9.29 5.61
CA LEU A 238 5.19 8.55 5.77
C LEU A 238 5.99 9.04 6.98
N ASP A 239 6.64 8.11 7.67
CA ASP A 239 7.53 8.40 8.80
C ASP A 239 8.71 7.41 8.80
N LYS A 240 9.91 7.92 8.47
CA LYS A 240 11.15 7.15 8.35
C LYS A 240 11.60 6.57 9.68
N ASN A 241 11.52 7.35 10.76
CA ASN A 241 11.98 6.93 12.07
C ASN A 241 11.07 5.83 12.63
N ALA A 242 9.76 5.97 12.43
CA ALA A 242 8.80 4.92 12.76
C ALA A 242 9.04 3.65 11.94
N ALA A 243 9.33 3.77 10.64
CA ALA A 243 9.64 2.63 9.78
C ALA A 243 10.89 1.87 10.24
N ILE A 244 11.97 2.58 10.61
CA ILE A 244 13.19 1.97 11.17
C ILE A 244 12.86 1.16 12.43
N MET A 245 12.10 1.74 13.36
CA MET A 245 11.70 1.05 14.59
C MET A 245 10.86 -0.21 14.31
N ILE A 246 9.93 -0.12 13.35
CA ILE A 246 9.07 -1.23 12.96
C ILE A 246 9.88 -2.35 12.32
N LEU A 247 10.70 -2.05 11.30
CA LEU A 247 11.52 -3.04 10.61
C LEU A 247 12.47 -3.74 11.57
N LYS A 248 13.19 -2.98 12.42
CA LYS A 248 14.10 -3.54 13.41
C LYS A 248 13.36 -4.45 14.39
N GLY A 249 12.24 -3.98 14.97
CA GLY A 249 11.48 -4.79 15.92
C GLY A 249 10.92 -6.08 15.32
N VAL A 250 10.51 -6.06 14.06
CA VAL A 250 10.04 -7.27 13.36
C VAL A 250 11.19 -8.25 13.12
N ILE A 251 12.36 -7.78 12.69
CA ILE A 251 13.56 -8.61 12.50
C ILE A 251 14.02 -9.23 13.83
N ASP A 252 13.99 -8.47 14.92
CA ASP A 252 14.33 -8.97 16.26
C ASP A 252 13.33 -10.05 16.71
N ALA A 253 12.03 -9.84 16.50
CA ALA A 253 10.99 -10.81 16.81
C ALA A 253 11.13 -12.12 16.00
N GLU A 254 11.46 -12.02 14.71
CA GLU A 254 11.79 -13.18 13.87
C GLU A 254 12.99 -13.94 14.44
N THR A 255 14.04 -13.22 14.82
CA THR A 255 15.27 -13.83 15.36
C THR A 255 14.97 -14.61 16.63
N SER A 256 14.26 -14.00 17.59
CA SER A 256 13.86 -14.68 18.82
C SER A 256 12.95 -15.88 18.58
N HIS A 257 12.04 -15.81 17.61
CA HIS A 257 11.16 -16.94 17.28
C HIS A 257 11.95 -18.19 16.88
N PHE A 258 12.93 -18.04 15.99
CA PHE A 258 13.74 -19.17 15.52
C PHE A 258 14.83 -19.62 16.51
N GLU A 259 15.31 -18.73 17.38
CA GLU A 259 16.20 -19.11 18.50
C GLU A 259 15.47 -20.02 19.50
N MET A 260 14.22 -19.71 19.84
CA MET A 260 13.38 -20.56 20.69
C MET A 260 13.08 -21.92 20.05
N GLU A 261 12.81 -21.97 18.74
CA GLU A 261 12.55 -23.24 18.03
C GLU A 261 13.80 -24.13 17.89
N SER A 262 15.00 -23.52 17.80
CA SER A 262 16.26 -24.26 17.65
C SER A 262 16.85 -24.76 18.98
N GLY A 263 16.21 -24.45 20.11
CA GLY A 263 16.64 -24.93 21.43
C GLY A 263 17.96 -24.34 21.92
N VAL A 264 18.36 -23.18 21.39
CA VAL A 264 19.58 -22.47 21.82
C VAL A 264 19.21 -21.46 22.91
N LEU A 265 18.94 -21.96 24.11
CA LEU A 265 18.88 -21.20 25.37
C LEU A 265 19.59 -21.97 26.48
#